data_AF-A0A9D9DD63-F1
#
_entry.id   AF-A0A9D9DD63-F1
#
_cell.length_a   1.000
_cell.length_b   1.000
_cell.length_c   1.000
_cell.angle_alpha   90.00
_cell.angle_beta   90.00
_cell.angle_gamma   90.00
#
_symmetry.space_group_name_H-M   'P 1'
#
loop_
_entity.id
_entity.type
_entity.pdbx_description
1 polymer ?
#
loop_
_entity_poly.entity_id
_entity_poly.type
_entity_poly.pdbx_seq_one_letter_code
_entity_poly.pdbx_strand_id
1 'polypeptide(L)'
;MAAKQHVSAFSLIKTTAAAGRLKQRIRAAGAAMSAALAGTVLAAAACCSAAEAYELTTPYKSGHFALHQVILERYEDYNEEFRAELTRDLQVQNRMQKLYQSSAAIFPYNSKGFKGTIGESMLGLLSIANYAPGEEQITLVNANTASYAGLYFSFSQLKDFVDNKALNSLFDELLRLPLMVTDIPVNAAGFDSKGNFYLTGRSSAMILDLRAEDSAYYTQDEIRAIKANECKIDALLFIERICPDLPLYISARAAVNHISCASAEETAANGSGADGGKEAGSTAAGK
;
A
#
# COMPACT_ATOMS: atom_id res chain seq x y z
N MET A 1 -48.04 34.92 12.08
CA MET A 1 -49.22 34.35 11.42
C MET A 1 -49.04 34.43 9.92
N ALA A 2 -49.29 33.30 9.24
CA ALA A 2 -49.42 33.09 7.80
C ALA A 2 -48.17 33.26 6.89
N ALA A 3 -47.77 32.12 6.34
CA ALA A 3 -46.76 31.88 5.33
C ALA A 3 -47.28 32.05 3.89
N LYS A 4 -46.33 32.03 2.93
CA LYS A 4 -46.36 31.60 1.50
C LYS A 4 -45.53 32.58 0.66
N GLN A 5 -44.76 32.22 -0.37
CA GLN A 5 -44.48 30.96 -1.05
C GLN A 5 -43.23 31.15 -1.91
N HIS A 6 -42.49 30.07 -2.14
CA HIS A 6 -41.49 29.92 -3.20
C HIS A 6 -42.05 30.24 -4.60
N VAL A 7 -41.21 30.67 -5.54
CA VAL A 7 -40.87 29.95 -6.80
C VAL A 7 -39.88 30.77 -7.65
N SER A 8 -38.96 30.01 -8.26
CA SER A 8 -37.89 30.36 -9.19
C SER A 8 -38.36 30.99 -10.50
N ALA A 9 -37.55 31.86 -11.11
CA ALA A 9 -37.65 32.19 -12.53
C ALA A 9 -36.28 32.56 -13.13
N PHE A 10 -35.67 31.55 -13.77
CA PHE A 10 -34.74 31.71 -14.88
C PHE A 10 -35.42 32.51 -15.99
N SER A 11 -34.76 33.54 -16.52
CA SER A 11 -35.11 34.10 -17.83
C SER A 11 -33.94 34.89 -18.43
N LEU A 12 -33.92 34.91 -19.77
CA LEU A 12 -33.22 35.82 -20.69
C LEU A 12 -31.73 35.43 -20.96
N ILE A 13 -31.25 35.23 -22.20
CA ILE A 13 -31.59 35.90 -23.47
C ILE A 13 -31.33 34.97 -24.68
N LYS A 14 -32.28 34.98 -25.63
CA LYS A 14 -32.19 34.43 -26.98
C LYS A 14 -31.38 35.34 -27.93
N THR A 15 -30.74 34.67 -28.89
CA THR A 15 -30.16 35.16 -30.14
C THR A 15 -31.07 36.08 -30.97
N THR A 16 -30.49 37.10 -31.64
CA THR A 16 -30.46 37.30 -33.11
C THR A 16 -30.18 38.76 -33.53
N ALA A 17 -29.22 38.97 -34.44
CA ALA A 17 -29.15 40.00 -35.49
C ALA A 17 -27.89 39.67 -36.34
N ALA A 18 -27.96 39.08 -37.53
CA ALA A 18 -28.45 39.54 -38.83
C ALA A 18 -27.54 40.56 -39.57
N ALA A 19 -26.94 40.05 -40.65
CA ALA A 19 -26.70 40.66 -41.97
C ALA A 19 -25.54 41.65 -42.19
N GLY A 20 -24.66 41.28 -43.14
CA GLY A 20 -23.78 42.20 -43.84
C GLY A 20 -22.87 41.57 -44.91
N ARG A 21 -23.35 41.55 -46.17
CA ARG A 21 -22.62 41.47 -47.47
C ARG A 21 -22.13 40.07 -47.88
N LEU A 22 -22.66 39.35 -48.88
CA LEU A 22 -23.13 39.60 -50.26
C LEU A 22 -22.05 40.09 -51.26
N LYS A 23 -21.46 39.11 -51.96
CA LYS A 23 -20.89 39.03 -53.33
C LYS A 23 -19.80 37.94 -53.24
N GLN A 24 -19.85 36.80 -53.93
CA GLN A 24 -20.09 36.61 -55.35
C GLN A 24 -20.45 35.13 -55.60
N ARG A 25 -21.38 34.92 -56.54
CA ARG A 25 -21.95 33.63 -56.95
C ARG A 25 -21.07 32.92 -58.01
N ILE A 26 -21.29 31.61 -58.12
CA ILE A 26 -21.02 30.72 -59.28
C ILE A 26 -19.59 30.16 -59.38
N ARG A 27 -19.42 28.93 -58.91
CA ARG A 27 -18.98 27.78 -59.72
C ARG A 27 -19.17 26.49 -58.92
N ALA A 28 -20.38 25.95 -59.00
CA ALA A 28 -20.65 24.55 -58.71
C ALA A 28 -20.41 23.76 -60.00
N ALA A 29 -19.30 23.02 -60.03
CA ALA A 29 -19.03 21.85 -60.87
C ALA A 29 -17.53 21.55 -60.74
N GLY A 30 -17.16 20.62 -59.87
CA GLY A 30 -15.76 20.23 -59.64
C GLY A 30 -15.32 20.09 -58.17
N ALA A 31 -16.25 19.99 -57.22
CA ALA A 31 -15.94 19.83 -55.79
C ALA A 31 -16.60 18.59 -55.14
N ALA A 32 -16.91 17.56 -55.94
CA ALA A 32 -17.46 16.30 -55.44
C ALA A 32 -16.40 15.20 -55.25
N MET A 33 -15.10 15.49 -55.51
CA MET A 33 -14.02 14.50 -55.40
C MET A 33 -12.88 14.92 -54.47
N SER A 34 -13.04 16.00 -53.70
CA SER A 34 -12.09 16.38 -52.63
C SER A 34 -12.71 16.38 -51.22
N ALA A 35 -14.03 16.24 -51.09
CA ALA A 35 -14.68 16.08 -49.79
C ALA A 35 -14.67 14.63 -49.28
N ALA A 36 -14.39 13.64 -50.14
CA ALA A 36 -14.31 12.23 -49.75
C ALA A 36 -12.92 11.82 -49.19
N LEU A 37 -11.88 12.62 -49.44
CA LEU A 37 -10.51 12.36 -48.96
C LEU A 37 -10.14 13.18 -47.70
N ALA A 38 -10.89 14.23 -47.38
CA ALA A 38 -10.73 14.97 -46.12
C ALA A 38 -11.56 14.37 -44.96
N GLY A 39 -12.59 13.58 -45.27
CA GLY A 39 -13.43 12.90 -44.26
C GLY A 39 -12.84 11.59 -43.72
N THR A 40 -11.92 10.96 -44.45
CA THR A 40 -11.28 9.69 -44.04
C THR A 40 -10.06 9.88 -43.16
N VAL A 41 -9.44 11.08 -43.13
CA VAL A 41 -8.28 11.37 -42.27
C VAL A 41 -8.71 11.80 -40.85
N LEU A 42 -9.86 12.47 -40.69
CA LEU A 42 -10.35 12.87 -39.35
C LEU A 42 -11.08 11.76 -38.60
N ALA A 43 -11.58 10.71 -39.28
CA ALA A 43 -12.16 9.55 -38.61
C ALA A 43 -11.10 8.55 -38.11
N ALA A 44 -9.88 8.59 -38.66
CA ALA A 44 -8.77 7.75 -38.22
C ALA A 44 -8.06 8.28 -36.96
N ALA A 45 -8.27 9.55 -36.58
CA ALA A 45 -7.71 10.15 -35.36
C ALA A 45 -8.61 10.01 -34.12
N ALA A 46 -9.86 9.56 -34.30
CA ALA A 46 -10.85 9.44 -33.22
C ALA A 46 -10.90 8.04 -32.57
N CYS A 47 -10.11 7.09 -33.07
CA CYS A 47 -9.95 5.75 -32.47
C CYS A 47 -8.60 5.57 -31.77
N CYS A 48 -7.86 6.65 -31.52
CA CYS A 48 -6.82 6.64 -30.49
C CYS A 48 -7.52 6.80 -29.11
N SER A 49 -8.36 5.84 -28.74
CA SER A 49 -8.40 5.44 -27.34
C SER A 49 -6.96 5.12 -27.00
N ALA A 50 -6.36 5.88 -26.09
CA ALA A 50 -5.13 5.46 -25.45
C ALA A 50 -5.36 4.01 -25.04
N ALA A 51 -4.67 3.09 -25.69
CA ALA A 51 -4.57 1.75 -25.16
C ALA A 51 -3.85 1.98 -23.84
N GLU A 52 -4.60 2.00 -22.73
CA GLU A 52 -3.97 1.96 -21.42
C GLU A 52 -3.14 0.67 -21.43
N ALA A 53 -1.82 0.82 -21.37
CA ALA A 53 -0.88 -0.25 -21.66
C ALA A 53 -1.01 -1.44 -20.69
N TYR A 54 -1.69 -1.23 -19.56
CA TYR A 54 -1.89 -2.17 -18.46
C TYR A 54 -3.26 -2.02 -17.80
N GLU A 55 -3.78 -3.09 -17.19
CA GLU A 55 -5.03 -3.04 -16.42
C GLU A 55 -4.75 -2.70 -14.94
N LEU A 56 -5.11 -1.49 -14.52
CA LEU A 56 -5.06 -1.08 -13.11
C LEU A 56 -6.39 -1.34 -12.40
N THR A 57 -6.43 -2.33 -11.53
CA THR A 57 -7.60 -2.61 -10.68
C THR A 57 -7.31 -2.31 -9.22
N THR A 58 -8.34 -2.03 -8.40
CA THR A 58 -8.16 -1.68 -6.98
C THR A 58 -8.96 -2.63 -6.09
N PRO A 59 -8.47 -3.86 -5.84
CA PRO A 59 -9.20 -4.86 -5.07
C PRO A 59 -9.37 -4.50 -3.59
N TYR A 60 -8.43 -3.76 -3.00
CA TYR A 60 -8.54 -3.31 -1.61
C TYR A 60 -8.48 -1.79 -1.55
N LYS A 61 -9.50 -1.19 -0.95
CA LYS A 61 -9.64 0.26 -0.85
C LYS A 61 -10.37 0.66 0.42
N SER A 62 -9.93 1.77 0.98
CA SER A 62 -10.58 2.49 2.08
C SER A 62 -10.70 3.97 1.74
N GLY A 63 -11.07 4.81 2.71
CA GLY A 63 -11.14 6.26 2.52
C GLY A 63 -9.76 6.87 2.29
N HIS A 64 -8.73 6.32 2.94
CA HIS A 64 -7.39 6.91 2.95
C HIS A 64 -6.29 6.00 2.38
N PHE A 65 -6.60 4.75 2.07
CA PHE A 65 -5.61 3.78 1.60
C PHE A 65 -6.12 2.93 0.44
N ALA A 66 -5.22 2.53 -0.46
CA ALA A 66 -5.56 1.65 -1.58
C ALA A 66 -4.41 0.68 -1.91
N LEU A 67 -4.76 -0.57 -2.20
CA LEU A 67 -3.86 -1.54 -2.81
C LEU A 67 -4.40 -1.89 -4.20
N HIS A 68 -3.63 -1.49 -5.19
CA HIS A 68 -3.89 -1.70 -6.60
C HIS A 68 -3.20 -2.97 -7.09
N GLN A 69 -3.78 -3.55 -8.13
CA GLN A 69 -3.22 -4.64 -8.91
C GLN A 69 -3.00 -4.13 -10.33
N VAL A 70 -1.83 -4.41 -10.86
CA VAL A 70 -1.51 -4.21 -12.26
C VAL A 70 -1.15 -5.55 -12.86
N ILE A 71 -1.88 -6.00 -13.86
CA ILE A 71 -1.50 -7.17 -14.67
C ILE A 71 -1.02 -6.64 -16.02
N LEU A 72 0.23 -6.95 -16.37
CA LEU A 72 0.79 -6.53 -17.66
C LEU A 72 0.08 -7.22 -18.82
N GLU A 73 -0.05 -6.51 -19.94
CA GLU A 73 -0.56 -7.10 -21.17
C GLU A 73 0.48 -7.97 -21.88
N ARG A 74 0.04 -8.70 -22.91
CA ARG A 74 0.94 -9.49 -23.74
C ARG A 74 1.91 -8.53 -24.45
N TYR A 75 3.21 -8.77 -24.28
CA TYR A 75 4.32 -7.97 -24.84
C TYR A 75 4.64 -6.66 -24.11
N GLU A 76 4.07 -6.45 -22.93
CA GLU A 76 4.46 -5.35 -22.06
C GLU A 76 5.58 -5.79 -21.10
N ASP A 77 6.59 -4.93 -20.93
CA ASP A 77 7.74 -5.17 -20.08
C ASP A 77 7.71 -4.25 -18.85
N TYR A 78 8.00 -4.81 -17.68
CA TYR A 78 8.20 -4.02 -16.46
C TYR A 78 9.57 -3.30 -16.50
N ASN A 79 9.61 -2.16 -17.17
CA ASN A 79 10.82 -1.35 -17.38
C ASN A 79 10.75 0.01 -16.65
N GLU A 80 11.76 0.87 -16.84
CA GLU A 80 11.81 2.17 -16.17
C GLU A 80 10.72 3.14 -16.62
N GLU A 81 10.38 3.12 -17.91
CA GLU A 81 9.37 3.98 -18.50
C GLU A 81 7.98 3.64 -17.96
N PHE A 82 7.62 2.36 -17.96
CA PHE A 82 6.40 1.86 -17.35
C PHE A 82 6.31 2.22 -15.86
N ARG A 83 7.40 2.02 -15.11
CA ARG A 83 7.44 2.38 -13.67
C ARG A 83 7.18 3.88 -13.46
N ALA A 84 7.75 4.74 -14.31
CA ALA A 84 7.55 6.18 -14.23
C ALA A 84 6.10 6.57 -14.55
N GLU A 85 5.49 5.96 -15.57
CA GLU A 85 4.08 6.17 -15.92
C GLU A 85 3.15 5.73 -14.79
N LEU A 86 3.29 4.49 -14.30
CA LEU A 86 2.51 3.98 -13.18
C LEU A 86 2.67 4.85 -11.92
N THR A 87 3.90 5.30 -11.63
CA THR A 87 4.16 6.23 -10.51
C THR A 87 3.37 7.51 -10.67
N ARG A 88 3.41 8.14 -11.85
CA ARG A 88 2.66 9.38 -12.11
C ARG A 88 1.15 9.16 -11.92
N ASP A 89 0.62 8.05 -12.43
CA ASP A 89 -0.80 7.75 -12.38
C ASP A 89 -1.27 7.52 -10.94
N LEU A 90 -0.50 6.78 -10.14
CA LEU A 90 -0.77 6.60 -8.70
C LEU A 90 -0.66 7.91 -7.92
N GLN A 91 0.33 8.78 -8.21
CA GLN A 91 0.43 10.10 -7.58
C GLN A 91 -0.80 10.96 -7.87
N VAL A 92 -1.29 10.96 -9.12
CA VAL A 92 -2.52 11.67 -9.49
C VAL A 92 -3.71 11.10 -8.73
N GLN A 93 -3.86 9.77 -8.66
CA GLN A 93 -4.93 9.14 -7.90
C GLN A 93 -4.87 9.48 -6.41
N ASN A 94 -3.70 9.41 -5.79
CA ASN A 94 -3.52 9.73 -4.36
C ASN A 94 -3.92 11.17 -4.06
N ARG A 95 -3.53 12.14 -4.91
CA ARG A 95 -3.93 13.54 -4.74
C ARG A 95 -5.43 13.75 -4.95
N MET A 96 -6.01 13.18 -5.99
CA MET A 96 -7.43 13.35 -6.32
C MET A 96 -8.34 12.71 -5.28
N GLN A 97 -7.93 11.56 -4.72
CA GLN A 97 -8.70 10.79 -3.75
C GLN A 97 -8.28 11.05 -2.30
N LYS A 98 -7.27 11.89 -2.08
CA LYS A 98 -6.71 12.23 -0.76
C LYS A 98 -6.24 11.00 0.02
N LEU A 99 -5.58 10.06 -0.67
CA LEU A 99 -5.02 8.87 -0.05
C LEU A 99 -3.72 9.22 0.69
N TYR A 100 -3.56 8.68 1.90
CA TYR A 100 -2.31 8.73 2.66
C TYR A 100 -1.30 7.70 2.18
N GLN A 101 -1.74 6.55 1.69
CA GLN A 101 -0.85 5.62 1.02
C GLN A 101 -1.59 4.83 -0.04
N SER A 102 -0.93 4.58 -1.17
CA SER A 102 -1.33 3.54 -2.10
C SER A 102 -0.15 2.66 -2.47
N SER A 103 -0.44 1.39 -2.73
CA SER A 103 0.54 0.44 -3.27
C SER A 103 -0.01 -0.15 -4.56
N ALA A 104 0.84 -0.43 -5.54
CA ALA A 104 0.49 -1.20 -6.72
C ALA A 104 1.38 -2.44 -6.81
N ALA A 105 0.75 -3.62 -6.82
CA ALA A 105 1.41 -4.90 -7.06
C ALA A 105 1.38 -5.20 -8.56
N ILE A 106 2.56 -5.37 -9.16
CA ILE A 106 2.73 -5.60 -10.59
C ILE A 106 2.92 -7.09 -10.83
N PHE A 107 2.05 -7.65 -11.66
CA PHE A 107 2.01 -9.06 -12.01
C PHE A 107 2.27 -9.27 -13.51
N PRO A 108 2.92 -10.37 -13.90
CA PRO A 108 3.15 -10.68 -15.31
C PRO A 108 1.85 -11.02 -16.04
N TYR A 109 1.90 -10.98 -17.37
CA TYR A 109 0.81 -11.42 -18.23
C TYR A 109 0.31 -12.84 -17.87
N ASN A 110 -1.01 -13.03 -17.88
CA ASN A 110 -1.73 -14.24 -17.45
C ASN A 110 -1.62 -14.61 -15.96
N SER A 111 -1.07 -13.74 -15.11
CA SER A 111 -1.12 -13.96 -13.67
C SER A 111 -2.56 -13.94 -13.15
N LYS A 112 -2.81 -14.70 -12.08
CA LYS A 112 -4.07 -14.63 -11.33
C LYS A 112 -4.13 -13.41 -10.40
N GLY A 113 -3.03 -12.68 -10.25
CA GLY A 113 -2.91 -11.54 -9.34
C GLY A 113 -3.30 -11.92 -7.91
N PHE A 114 -4.05 -11.06 -7.24
CA PHE A 114 -4.58 -11.30 -5.89
C PHE A 114 -5.60 -12.44 -5.78
N LYS A 115 -6.09 -12.98 -6.90
CA LYS A 115 -6.92 -14.20 -6.90
C LYS A 115 -6.08 -15.49 -6.90
N GLY A 116 -4.75 -15.36 -7.01
CA GLY A 116 -3.80 -16.47 -6.95
C GLY A 116 -3.48 -16.91 -5.52
N THR A 117 -2.35 -17.59 -5.34
CA THR A 117 -1.80 -17.93 -4.02
C THR A 117 -0.83 -16.83 -3.56
N ILE A 118 -0.37 -16.86 -2.30
CA ILE A 118 0.65 -15.91 -1.84
C ILE A 118 2.00 -16.07 -2.56
N GLY A 119 2.23 -17.22 -3.20
CA GLY A 119 3.41 -17.49 -4.01
C GLY A 119 3.25 -17.10 -5.48
N GLU A 120 2.12 -16.49 -5.86
CA GLU A 120 1.90 -16.00 -7.22
C GLU A 120 3.02 -15.02 -7.59
N SER A 121 3.64 -15.22 -8.75
CA SER A 121 4.79 -14.43 -9.20
C SER A 121 4.43 -12.97 -9.38
N MET A 122 5.27 -12.09 -8.84
CA MET A 122 5.21 -10.63 -9.02
C MET A 122 6.47 -10.12 -9.68
N LEU A 123 6.33 -9.03 -10.43
CA LEU A 123 7.45 -8.31 -11.04
C LEU A 123 7.98 -7.20 -10.14
N GLY A 124 7.15 -6.71 -9.22
CA GLY A 124 7.54 -5.74 -8.23
C GLY A 124 6.34 -5.11 -7.54
N LEU A 125 6.64 -4.22 -6.61
CA LEU A 125 5.64 -3.39 -5.95
C LEU A 125 6.12 -1.95 -5.86
N LEU A 126 5.21 -1.04 -6.16
CA LEU A 126 5.38 0.39 -6.00
C LEU A 126 4.47 0.88 -4.88
N SER A 127 5.02 1.47 -3.82
CA SER A 127 4.26 2.09 -2.73
C SER A 127 4.52 3.59 -2.72
N ILE A 128 3.46 4.39 -2.57
CA ILE A 128 3.52 5.84 -2.42
C ILE A 128 2.82 6.22 -1.13
N ALA A 129 3.56 6.80 -0.19
CA ALA A 129 3.05 7.27 1.09
C ALA A 129 3.17 8.79 1.24
N ASN A 130 2.15 9.41 1.85
CA ASN A 130 2.03 10.84 2.10
C ASN A 130 1.43 11.05 3.49
N TYR A 131 2.28 10.91 4.52
CA TYR A 131 1.90 11.14 5.92
C TYR A 131 2.27 12.55 6.40
N ALA A 132 3.05 13.31 5.62
CA ALA A 132 3.49 14.65 5.95
C ALA A 132 3.33 15.59 4.73
N PRO A 133 2.91 16.86 4.92
CA PRO A 133 2.75 17.80 3.82
C PRO A 133 4.06 18.05 3.07
N GLY A 134 4.11 17.68 1.79
CA GLY A 134 5.20 18.03 0.87
C GLY A 134 6.25 16.94 0.61
N GLU A 135 6.16 15.77 1.26
CA GLU A 135 7.09 14.65 1.04
C GLU A 135 6.32 13.38 0.68
N GLU A 136 6.15 13.14 -0.63
CA GLU A 136 5.70 11.84 -1.12
C GLU A 136 6.88 10.85 -1.04
N GLN A 137 6.73 9.81 -0.22
CA GLN A 137 7.71 8.73 -0.12
C GLN A 137 7.35 7.65 -1.13
N ILE A 138 8.18 7.52 -2.17
CA ILE A 138 8.02 6.51 -3.22
C ILE A 138 9.00 5.38 -2.94
N THR A 139 8.45 4.19 -2.68
CA THR A 139 9.22 2.99 -2.39
C THR A 139 8.99 1.97 -3.50
N LEU A 140 10.08 1.58 -4.17
CA LEU A 140 10.10 0.45 -5.09
C LEU A 140 10.61 -0.77 -4.33
N VAL A 141 9.74 -1.76 -4.14
CA VAL A 141 10.11 -3.02 -3.48
C VAL A 141 10.38 -4.06 -4.55
N ASN A 142 11.59 -4.61 -4.52
CA ASN A 142 11.96 -5.75 -5.34
C ASN A 142 11.34 -7.02 -4.75
N ALA A 143 10.06 -7.25 -5.06
CA ALA A 143 9.26 -8.36 -4.56
C ALA A 143 8.90 -9.32 -5.70
N ASN A 144 9.22 -10.60 -5.52
CA ASN A 144 9.01 -11.63 -6.55
C ASN A 144 7.70 -12.40 -6.37
N THR A 145 6.97 -12.18 -5.27
CA THR A 145 5.75 -12.94 -4.94
C THR A 145 4.67 -12.07 -4.32
N ALA A 146 3.41 -12.49 -4.48
CA ALA A 146 2.21 -11.88 -3.89
C ALA A 146 2.25 -11.75 -2.37
N SER A 147 3.11 -12.51 -1.70
CA SER A 147 3.30 -12.43 -0.26
C SER A 147 3.82 -11.05 0.20
N TYR A 148 4.36 -10.21 -0.67
CA TYR A 148 4.73 -8.81 -0.34
C TYR A 148 3.64 -7.78 -0.68
N ALA A 149 2.53 -8.20 -1.27
CA ALA A 149 1.54 -7.27 -1.82
C ALA A 149 0.60 -6.72 -0.75
N GLY A 150 1.07 -5.69 -0.04
CA GLY A 150 0.32 -4.99 1.00
C GLY A 150 0.61 -3.49 1.07
N LEU A 151 -0.03 -2.82 2.03
CA LEU A 151 0.35 -1.49 2.47
C LEU A 151 1.52 -1.60 3.45
N TYR A 152 2.56 -0.81 3.23
CA TYR A 152 3.82 -0.93 3.95
C TYR A 152 3.86 -0.08 5.20
N PHE A 153 4.14 -0.72 6.33
CA PHE A 153 4.38 -0.07 7.61
C PHE A 153 5.51 -0.77 8.35
N SER A 154 6.40 -0.03 8.99
CA SER A 154 7.23 -0.65 10.03
C SER A 154 6.41 -0.89 11.29
N PHE A 155 6.82 -1.86 12.11
CA PHE A 155 6.21 -2.07 13.44
C PHE A 155 6.28 -0.80 14.31
N SER A 156 7.37 -0.02 14.19
CA SER A 156 7.51 1.26 14.89
C SER A 156 6.49 2.31 14.42
N GLN A 157 6.24 2.43 13.12
CA GLN A 157 5.23 3.34 12.58
C GLN A 157 3.82 2.99 13.08
N LEU A 158 3.46 1.69 13.09
CA LEU A 158 2.18 1.25 13.64
C LEU A 158 2.05 1.59 15.13
N LYS A 159 3.09 1.32 15.92
CA LYS A 159 3.13 1.70 17.34
C LYS A 159 2.92 3.20 17.52
N ASP A 160 3.61 4.03 16.75
CA ASP A 160 3.51 5.48 16.87
C ASP A 160 2.12 6.00 16.46
N PHE A 161 1.46 5.35 15.50
CA PHE A 161 0.06 5.64 15.21
C PHE A 161 -0.82 5.36 16.44
N VAL A 162 -0.61 4.24 17.14
CA VAL A 162 -1.44 3.85 18.31
C VAL A 162 -1.21 4.83 19.46
N ASP A 163 0.04 5.18 19.72
CA ASP A 163 0.41 6.11 20.80
C ASP A 163 -0.14 7.52 20.57
N ASN A 164 -0.14 8.01 19.33
CA ASN A 164 -0.42 9.41 19.05
C ASN A 164 -1.91 9.78 19.08
N LYS A 165 -2.85 8.81 19.10
CA LYS A 165 -4.32 8.96 19.15
C LYS A 165 -5.00 9.85 18.08
N ALA A 166 -4.28 10.79 17.46
CA ALA A 166 -4.75 11.70 16.44
C ALA A 166 -5.06 10.99 15.11
N LEU A 167 -4.47 9.81 14.91
CA LEU A 167 -4.69 8.94 13.75
C LEU A 167 -5.62 7.76 14.07
N ASN A 168 -6.31 7.78 15.23
CA ASN A 168 -7.23 6.71 15.66
C ASN A 168 -8.32 6.43 14.63
N SER A 169 -8.81 7.44 13.92
CA SER A 169 -9.82 7.26 12.89
C SER A 169 -9.35 6.44 11.69
N LEU A 170 -8.04 6.31 11.48
CA LEU A 170 -7.45 5.57 10.36
C LEU A 170 -7.18 4.11 10.69
N PHE A 171 -7.10 3.76 11.97
CA PHE A 171 -6.82 2.39 12.38
C PHE A 171 -7.88 1.42 11.88
N ASP A 172 -9.15 1.78 12.01
CA ASP A 172 -10.24 0.92 11.54
C ASP A 172 -10.17 0.65 10.03
N GLU A 173 -9.58 1.58 9.26
CA GLU A 173 -9.34 1.41 7.83
C GLU A 173 -8.10 0.54 7.56
N LEU A 174 -6.97 0.90 8.17
CA LEU A 174 -5.69 0.18 8.03
C LEU A 174 -5.84 -1.29 8.38
N LEU A 175 -6.52 -1.55 9.49
CA LEU A 175 -6.64 -2.90 10.04
C LEU A 175 -7.61 -3.80 9.25
N ARG A 176 -8.22 -3.30 8.16
CA ARG A 176 -9.05 -4.09 7.23
C ARG A 176 -8.38 -4.37 5.90
N LEU A 177 -7.17 -3.87 5.71
CA LEU A 177 -6.42 -3.97 4.48
C LEU A 177 -5.28 -4.98 4.64
N PRO A 178 -4.78 -5.58 3.55
CA PRO A 178 -3.55 -6.36 3.60
C PRO A 178 -2.37 -5.44 3.96
N LEU A 179 -1.70 -5.73 5.08
CA LEU A 179 -0.58 -4.92 5.57
C LEU A 179 0.72 -5.70 5.46
N MET A 180 1.70 -5.15 4.76
CA MET A 180 3.06 -5.65 4.80
C MET A 180 3.79 -4.94 5.94
N VAL A 181 3.93 -5.63 7.08
CA VAL A 181 4.54 -5.05 8.28
C VAL A 181 5.98 -5.53 8.40
N THR A 182 6.92 -4.59 8.50
CA THR A 182 8.35 -4.88 8.62
C THR A 182 8.84 -4.72 10.07
N ASP A 183 9.96 -5.38 10.37
CA ASP A 183 10.69 -5.29 11.63
C ASP A 183 9.85 -5.64 12.87
N ILE A 184 8.91 -6.58 12.75
CA ILE A 184 8.11 -7.04 13.88
C ILE A 184 9.04 -7.77 14.86
N PRO A 185 9.22 -7.28 16.09
CA PRO A 185 10.01 -7.99 17.08
C PRO A 185 9.25 -9.24 17.52
N VAL A 186 9.88 -10.41 17.50
CA VAL A 186 9.26 -11.62 18.02
C VAL A 186 9.51 -11.68 19.53
N ASN A 187 8.52 -11.37 20.34
CA ASN A 187 8.64 -11.40 21.81
C ASN A 187 8.20 -12.74 22.42
N ALA A 188 7.31 -13.45 21.73
CA ALA A 188 6.90 -14.80 22.07
C ALA A 188 6.68 -15.62 20.80
N ALA A 189 6.95 -16.92 20.88
CA ALA A 189 6.68 -17.89 19.83
C ALA A 189 6.16 -19.17 20.47
N GLY A 190 5.14 -19.80 19.91
CA GLY A 190 4.55 -21.00 20.50
C GLY A 190 3.38 -21.57 19.73
N PHE A 191 2.73 -22.57 20.31
CA PHE A 191 1.58 -23.24 19.71
C PHE A 191 0.31 -23.03 20.55
N ASP A 192 -0.83 -22.84 19.89
CA ASP A 192 -2.12 -22.92 20.57
C ASP A 192 -2.53 -24.37 20.87
N SER A 193 -3.66 -24.55 21.55
CA SER A 193 -4.20 -25.87 21.87
C SER A 193 -4.64 -26.70 20.65
N LYS A 194 -4.72 -26.07 19.47
CA LYS A 194 -5.04 -26.71 18.19
C LYS A 194 -3.79 -27.02 17.37
N GLY A 195 -2.60 -26.69 17.86
CA GLY A 195 -1.32 -26.89 17.19
C GLY A 195 -0.99 -25.85 16.12
N ASN A 196 -1.69 -24.72 16.08
CA ASN A 196 -1.33 -23.60 15.22
C ASN A 196 -0.15 -22.84 15.83
N PHE A 197 0.82 -22.46 15.01
CA PHE A 197 1.99 -21.71 15.46
C PHE A 197 1.72 -20.20 15.46
N TYR A 198 2.06 -19.55 16.57
CA TYR A 198 1.90 -18.12 16.76
C TYR A 198 3.23 -17.44 17.05
N LEU A 199 3.35 -16.23 16.52
CA LEU A 199 4.42 -15.27 16.78
C LEU A 199 3.79 -14.01 17.34
N THR A 200 4.23 -13.55 18.50
CA THR A 200 3.69 -12.34 19.13
C THR A 200 4.74 -11.26 19.17
N GLY A 201 4.45 -10.12 18.55
CA GLY A 201 5.19 -8.87 18.73
C GLY A 201 4.49 -7.93 19.69
N ARG A 202 5.26 -7.25 20.53
CA ARG A 202 4.72 -6.40 21.60
C ARG A 202 5.48 -5.09 21.76
N SER A 203 4.72 -4.04 22.04
CA SER A 203 5.19 -2.78 22.57
C SER A 203 4.34 -2.36 23.78
N SER A 204 4.63 -1.20 24.36
CA SER A 204 3.76 -0.58 25.39
C SER A 204 2.38 -0.20 24.86
N ALA A 205 2.26 0.04 23.55
CA ALA A 205 1.04 0.55 22.92
C ALA A 205 0.18 -0.56 22.31
N MET A 206 0.82 -1.64 21.85
CA MET A 206 0.21 -2.62 20.96
C MET A 206 0.77 -4.03 21.19
N ILE A 207 -0.12 -5.01 21.10
CA ILE A 207 0.21 -6.44 20.98
C ILE A 207 -0.27 -6.91 19.61
N LEU A 208 0.65 -7.44 18.82
CA LEU A 208 0.38 -8.02 17.51
C LEU A 208 0.63 -9.52 17.57
N ASP A 209 -0.44 -10.31 17.48
CA ASP A 209 -0.43 -11.75 17.62
C ASP A 209 -0.71 -12.42 16.27
N LEU A 210 0.27 -13.15 15.76
CA LEU A 210 0.33 -13.58 14.37
C LEU A 210 0.25 -15.09 14.29
N ARG A 211 -0.83 -15.61 13.70
CA ARG A 211 -0.88 -17.01 13.28
C ARG A 211 -0.08 -17.15 12.00
N ALA A 212 1.13 -17.70 12.10
CA ALA A 212 2.01 -17.90 10.96
C ALA A 212 1.56 -19.13 10.18
N GLU A 213 0.87 -18.90 9.06
CA GLU A 213 0.25 -19.97 8.27
C GLU A 213 1.05 -20.33 7.01
N ASP A 214 1.71 -19.33 6.42
CA ASP A 214 2.23 -19.47 5.06
C ASP A 214 3.54 -18.69 4.88
N SER A 215 4.31 -19.05 3.86
CA SER A 215 5.50 -18.34 3.42
C SER A 215 5.90 -18.80 2.02
N ALA A 216 6.31 -17.85 1.18
CA ALA A 216 6.91 -18.18 -0.11
C ALA A 216 8.40 -18.57 -0.01
N TYR A 217 9.05 -18.31 1.14
CA TYR A 217 10.51 -18.37 1.30
C TYR A 217 10.99 -19.35 2.36
N TYR A 218 10.15 -19.67 3.33
CA TYR A 218 10.50 -20.52 4.48
C TYR A 218 9.56 -21.71 4.59
N THR A 219 10.12 -22.83 5.00
CA THR A 219 9.36 -24.01 5.40
C THR A 219 8.68 -23.79 6.75
N GLN A 220 7.64 -24.57 7.03
CA GLN A 220 6.95 -24.53 8.32
C GLN A 220 7.89 -24.84 9.49
N ASP A 221 8.87 -25.74 9.30
CA ASP A 221 9.83 -26.08 10.34
C ASP A 221 10.81 -24.93 10.61
N GLU A 222 11.26 -24.21 9.58
CA GLU A 222 12.09 -23.00 9.74
C GLU A 222 11.33 -21.89 10.48
N ILE A 223 10.05 -21.69 10.14
CA ILE A 223 9.19 -20.72 10.84
C ILE A 223 9.02 -21.11 12.31
N ARG A 224 8.81 -22.39 12.60
CA ARG A 224 8.66 -22.89 13.99
C ARG A 224 9.95 -22.82 14.80
N ALA A 225 11.11 -22.75 14.14
CA ALA A 225 12.41 -22.59 14.79
C ALA A 225 12.73 -21.14 15.20
N ILE A 226 11.87 -20.17 14.84
CA ILE A 226 12.04 -18.76 15.23
C ILE A 226 12.06 -18.64 16.76
N LYS A 227 13.10 -17.99 17.28
CA LYS A 227 13.30 -17.79 18.71
C LYS A 227 12.76 -16.45 19.18
N ALA A 228 12.08 -16.48 20.33
CA ALA A 228 11.62 -15.28 21.00
C ALA A 228 12.79 -14.40 21.48
N ASN A 229 12.64 -13.10 21.34
CA ASN A 229 13.56 -12.00 21.69
C ASN A 229 14.91 -12.01 20.97
N GLU A 230 15.12 -12.93 20.03
CA GLU A 230 16.31 -12.98 19.17
C GLU A 230 15.99 -12.57 17.73
N CYS A 231 14.73 -12.69 17.30
CA CYS A 231 14.34 -12.52 15.90
C CYS A 231 13.40 -11.33 15.67
N LYS A 232 13.52 -10.75 14.48
CA LYS A 232 12.54 -9.89 13.84
C LYS A 232 12.01 -10.58 12.60
N ILE A 233 10.77 -10.26 12.22
CA ILE A 233 10.16 -10.76 11.00
C ILE A 233 9.50 -9.64 10.22
N ASP A 234 9.45 -9.83 8.90
CA ASP A 234 8.58 -9.08 8.01
C ASP A 234 7.47 -10.01 7.54
N ALA A 235 6.22 -9.56 7.61
CA ALA A 235 5.08 -10.41 7.28
C ALA A 235 3.94 -9.62 6.63
N LEU A 236 3.28 -10.27 5.68
CA LEU A 236 1.99 -9.82 5.17
C LEU A 236 0.89 -10.31 6.09
N LEU A 237 0.09 -9.37 6.59
CA LEU A 237 -0.90 -9.58 7.62
C LEU A 237 -2.31 -9.44 7.05
N PHE A 238 -3.16 -10.40 7.41
CA PHE A 238 -4.60 -10.35 7.24
C PHE A 238 -5.25 -10.39 8.60
N ILE A 239 -5.70 -9.23 9.06
CA ILE A 239 -6.21 -9.06 10.41
C ILE A 239 -7.54 -9.77 10.57
N GLU A 240 -7.64 -10.58 11.63
CA GLU A 240 -8.83 -11.36 11.97
C GLU A 240 -9.62 -10.68 13.09
N ARG A 241 -8.93 -10.09 14.07
CA ARG A 241 -9.55 -9.49 15.25
C ARG A 241 -8.75 -8.30 15.78
N ILE A 242 -9.48 -7.32 16.31
CA ILE A 242 -8.92 -6.15 16.99
C ILE A 242 -9.68 -5.97 18.30
N CYS A 243 -8.96 -5.76 19.39
CA CYS A 243 -9.53 -5.31 20.66
C CYS A 243 -8.98 -3.90 20.95
N PRO A 244 -9.82 -2.85 20.91
CA PRO A 244 -9.39 -1.45 20.94
C PRO A 244 -8.90 -0.96 22.32
N ASP A 245 -8.94 -1.81 23.35
CA ASP A 245 -8.40 -1.49 24.67
C ASP A 245 -6.88 -1.31 24.61
N LEU A 246 -6.30 -0.50 25.51
CA LEU A 246 -4.84 -0.33 25.57
C LEU A 246 -4.19 -1.34 26.52
N PRO A 247 -3.14 -2.07 26.09
CA PRO A 247 -2.51 -2.00 24.76
C PRO A 247 -3.39 -2.61 23.65
N LEU A 248 -3.42 -1.96 22.49
CA LEU A 248 -4.22 -2.37 21.33
C LEU A 248 -3.85 -3.80 20.94
N TYR A 249 -4.78 -4.73 21.05
CA TYR A 249 -4.54 -6.12 20.66
C TYR A 249 -5.02 -6.35 19.23
N ILE A 250 -4.13 -6.86 18.38
CA ILE A 250 -4.41 -7.21 17.00
C ILE A 250 -4.04 -8.68 16.81
N SER A 251 -4.98 -9.47 16.31
CA SER A 251 -4.72 -10.84 15.87
C SER A 251 -4.84 -10.91 14.36
N ALA A 252 -3.87 -11.55 13.71
CA ALA A 252 -3.83 -11.67 12.26
C ALA A 252 -3.33 -13.04 11.81
N ARG A 253 -3.75 -13.46 10.62
CA ARG A 253 -3.01 -14.46 9.84
C ARG A 253 -1.82 -13.78 9.21
N ALA A 254 -0.68 -14.46 9.21
CA ALA A 254 0.56 -13.94 8.68
C ALA A 254 1.15 -14.88 7.63
N ALA A 255 1.57 -14.30 6.51
CA ALA A 255 2.54 -14.88 5.59
C ALA A 255 3.92 -14.30 5.90
N VAL A 256 4.84 -15.11 6.44
CA VAL A 256 6.17 -14.64 6.87
C VAL A 256 7.09 -14.55 5.65
N ASN A 257 7.61 -13.36 5.38
CA ASN A 257 8.40 -13.07 4.17
C ASN A 257 9.89 -13.01 4.42
N HIS A 258 10.29 -12.57 5.62
CA HIS A 258 11.69 -12.43 5.98
C HIS A 258 11.85 -12.67 7.49
N ILE A 259 12.93 -13.37 7.86
CA ILE A 259 13.29 -13.68 9.24
C ILE A 259 14.73 -13.22 9.44
N SER A 260 14.94 -12.32 10.40
CA SER A 260 16.26 -11.83 10.80
C SER A 260 16.47 -12.09 12.28
N CYS A 261 17.35 -13.03 12.63
CA CYS A 261 17.70 -13.33 14.02
C CYS A 261 19.10 -12.79 14.34
N ALA A 262 19.25 -12.15 15.49
CA ALA A 262 20.56 -11.78 16.02
C ALA A 262 21.43 -13.04 16.13
N SER A 263 22.65 -13.00 15.62
CA SER A 263 23.62 -14.06 15.88
C SER A 263 24.04 -14.01 17.35
N ALA A 264 24.45 -15.14 17.91
CA ALA A 264 24.83 -15.26 19.32
C ALA A 264 25.98 -14.32 19.77
N GLU A 265 26.66 -13.63 18.85
CA GLU A 265 27.72 -12.65 19.15
C GLU A 265 27.18 -11.25 19.49
N GLU A 266 25.99 -10.86 19.04
CA GLU A 266 25.45 -9.51 19.25
C GLU A 266 24.86 -9.33 20.66
N THR A 267 24.36 -10.41 21.26
CA THR A 267 23.78 -10.40 22.61
C THR A 267 24.85 -10.27 23.70
N ALA A 268 26.11 -10.60 23.41
CA ALA A 268 27.23 -10.46 24.35
C ALA A 268 27.76 -9.01 24.43
N ALA A 269 27.55 -8.19 23.40
CA ALA A 269 28.05 -6.81 23.36
C ALA A 269 27.18 -5.81 24.13
N ASN A 270 25.90 -6.12 24.35
CA ASN A 270 24.97 -5.24 25.09
C ASN A 270 24.69 -5.68 26.55
N GLY A 271 25.36 -6.74 27.03
CA GLY A 271 25.16 -7.31 28.37
C GLY A 271 26.20 -6.92 29.44
N SER A 272 27.29 -6.23 29.09
CA SER A 272 28.36 -5.86 30.02
C SER A 272 28.31 -4.39 30.43
N GLY A 273 27.19 -4.00 31.05
CA GLY A 273 26.96 -2.61 31.41
C GLY A 273 26.13 -2.40 32.68
N ALA A 274 26.28 -3.25 33.71
CA ALA A 274 26.01 -2.89 35.12
C ALA A 274 26.13 -4.13 36.03
N ASP A 275 27.34 -4.43 36.53
CA ASP A 275 27.50 -4.80 37.94
C ASP A 275 28.97 -4.68 38.35
N GLY A 276 29.25 -3.80 39.32
CA GLY A 276 30.61 -3.45 39.70
C GLY A 276 30.66 -2.52 40.91
N GLY A 277 29.78 -2.72 41.88
CA GLY A 277 29.79 -2.04 43.17
C GLY A 277 30.08 -3.01 44.31
N LYS A 278 31.33 -3.50 44.41
CA LYS A 278 31.83 -4.15 45.63
C LYS A 278 32.87 -3.25 46.28
N GLU A 279 32.44 -2.40 47.20
CA GLU A 279 33.29 -1.93 48.29
C GLU A 279 33.36 -3.03 49.35
N ALA A 280 34.52 -3.68 49.46
CA ALA A 280 34.88 -4.50 50.61
C ALA A 280 35.78 -3.68 51.54
N GLY A 281 35.45 -3.70 52.82
CA GLY A 281 36.02 -2.85 53.87
C GLY A 281 37.52 -3.01 54.09
N SER A 282 38.10 -1.89 54.53
CA SER A 282 39.43 -1.78 55.11
C SER A 282 39.30 -1.72 56.63
N THR A 283 39.85 -2.71 57.32
CA THR A 283 40.14 -2.64 58.76
C THR A 283 41.60 -3.03 59.02
N ALA A 284 42.24 -2.14 59.79
CA ALA A 284 43.27 -2.37 60.81
C ALA A 284 44.77 -2.42 60.41
N ALA A 285 45.46 -1.31 60.74
CA ALA A 285 46.66 -1.21 61.61
C ALA A 285 47.05 0.28 61.67
N GLY A 286 47.42 0.97 62.76
CA GLY A 286 47.80 0.63 64.12
C GLY A 286 48.75 1.73 64.61
N LYS A 287 48.30 2.58 65.55
CA LYS A 287 49.02 3.36 66.59
C LYS A 287 48.18 4.57 67.02
#